data_AF-A0A7J8H959-F1
#
_entry.id   AF-A0A7J8H959-F1
#
_cell.length_a   1.000
_cell.length_b   1.000
_cell.length_c   1.000
_cell.angle_alpha   90.00
_cell.angle_beta   90.00
_cell.angle_gamma   90.00
#
_symmetry.space_group_name_H-M   'P 1'
#
loop_
_entity.id
_entity.type
_entity.pdbx_description
1 polymer ?
#
loop_
_entity_poly.entity_id
_entity_poly.type
_entity_poly.pdbx_seq_one_letter_code
_entity_poly.pdbx_strand_id
1 'polypeptide(L)'
;MGCSTSRPRSPDAAAILLDEQNKRPCRKFLLTGQCDFGPNCRFSHMSERDLQELSIQVEEERRAREWPPDIAELPEGHLEDWLEKRAKRLSSAPSSRAEPIRPTVFQYPVGWPPVQELPPSLRAPPPGGWPLQPSVQWG
;
A
#
# COMPACT_ATOMS: atom_id res chain seq x y z
N MET A 1 -34.56 37.98 6.64
CA MET A 1 -35.06 36.60 6.66
C MET A 1 -34.39 35.86 5.51
N GLY A 2 -33.29 35.13 5.78
CA GLY A 2 -32.59 34.36 4.75
C GLY A 2 -32.94 32.89 4.91
N CYS A 3 -33.71 32.32 3.98
CA CYS A 3 -33.92 30.88 3.91
C CYS A 3 -32.65 30.24 3.34
N SER A 4 -31.84 29.64 4.21
CA SER A 4 -30.74 28.76 3.82
C SER A 4 -31.33 27.49 3.22
N THR A 5 -31.47 27.43 1.90
CA THR A 5 -31.84 26.19 1.20
C THR A 5 -30.66 25.22 1.25
N SER A 6 -30.63 24.36 2.26
CA SER A 6 -29.74 23.21 2.30
C SER A 6 -30.16 22.24 1.20
N ARG A 7 -29.34 22.14 0.14
CA ARG A 7 -29.50 21.14 -0.92
C ARG A 7 -29.46 19.74 -0.27
N PRO A 8 -30.36 18.81 -0.63
CA PRO A 8 -30.29 17.45 -0.10
C PRO A 8 -28.92 16.86 -0.46
N ARG A 9 -28.23 16.35 0.56
CA ARG A 9 -26.95 15.66 0.41
C ARG A 9 -27.22 14.44 -0.48
N SER A 10 -26.52 14.36 -1.62
CA SER A 10 -26.61 13.17 -2.47
C SER A 10 -26.25 11.94 -1.63
N PRO A 11 -26.93 10.80 -1.81
CA PRO A 11 -26.58 9.59 -1.11
C PRO A 11 -25.13 9.19 -1.44
N ASP A 12 -24.36 8.83 -0.40
CA ASP A 12 -22.97 8.40 -0.54
C ASP A 12 -22.90 7.13 -1.41
N ALA A 13 -21.82 6.94 -2.17
CA ALA A 13 -21.66 5.80 -3.08
C ALA A 13 -21.88 4.44 -2.37
N ALA A 14 -21.43 4.34 -1.10
CA ALA A 14 -21.64 3.16 -0.27
C ALA A 14 -23.12 2.89 0.05
N ALA A 15 -23.91 3.93 0.25
CA ALA A 15 -25.35 3.81 0.50
C ALA A 15 -26.11 3.38 -0.76
N ILE A 16 -25.72 3.91 -1.93
CA ILE A 16 -26.30 3.50 -3.23
C ILE A 16 -26.00 2.03 -3.50
N LEU A 17 -24.76 1.61 -3.29
CA LEU A 17 -24.35 0.21 -3.49
C LEU A 17 -25.14 -0.75 -2.59
N LEU A 18 -25.34 -0.39 -1.32
CA LEU A 18 -26.10 -1.21 -0.37
C LEU A 18 -27.58 -1.32 -0.75
N ASP A 19 -28.21 -0.21 -1.17
CA ASP A 19 -29.62 -0.21 -1.59
C ASP A 19 -29.81 -1.05 -2.87
N GLU A 20 -28.91 -0.93 -3.84
CA GLU A 20 -28.98 -1.69 -5.09
C GLU A 20 -28.65 -3.17 -4.91
N GLN A 21 -27.70 -3.55 -4.04
CA GLN A 21 -27.44 -4.97 -3.72
C GLN A 21 -28.62 -5.64 -3.01
N ASN A 22 -29.36 -4.91 -2.18
CA ASN A 22 -30.54 -5.44 -1.49
C ASN A 22 -31.73 -5.61 -2.42
N LYS A 23 -31.75 -4.92 -3.56
CA LYS A 23 -32.79 -5.07 -4.58
C LYS A 23 -32.46 -6.25 -5.49
N ARG A 24 -33.48 -7.04 -5.82
CA ARG A 24 -33.32 -8.09 -6.84
C ARG A 24 -33.17 -7.43 -8.21
N PRO A 25 -32.31 -7.94 -9.10
CA PRO A 25 -32.14 -7.38 -10.43
C PRO A 25 -33.41 -7.54 -11.28
N CYS A 26 -33.75 -6.51 -12.05
CA CYS A 26 -34.88 -6.52 -12.96
C CYS A 26 -34.59 -7.41 -14.17
N ARG A 27 -35.16 -8.62 -14.19
CA ARG A 27 -34.97 -9.58 -15.28
C ARG A 27 -35.32 -9.00 -16.65
N LYS A 28 -36.44 -8.27 -16.75
CA LYS A 28 -36.88 -7.66 -18.01
C LYS A 28 -35.88 -6.62 -18.51
N PHE A 29 -35.46 -5.70 -17.64
CA PHE A 29 -34.48 -4.70 -18.01
C PHE A 29 -33.13 -5.31 -18.43
N LEU A 30 -32.64 -6.31 -17.70
CA LEU A 30 -31.37 -6.96 -18.04
C LEU A 30 -31.43 -7.80 -19.33
N LEU A 31 -32.58 -8.40 -19.64
CA LEU A 31 -32.75 -9.22 -20.85
C LEU A 31 -33.06 -8.40 -22.10
N THR A 32 -33.95 -7.40 -22.00
CA THR A 32 -34.47 -6.66 -23.15
C THR A 32 -34.01 -5.21 -23.20
N GLY A 33 -33.28 -4.72 -22.18
CA GLY A 33 -32.87 -3.32 -22.07
C GLY A 33 -34.02 -2.35 -21.76
N GLN A 34 -35.24 -2.88 -21.59
CA GLN A 34 -36.45 -2.09 -21.44
C GLN A 34 -37.36 -2.70 -20.38
N CYS A 35 -37.87 -1.86 -19.49
CA CYS A 35 -38.75 -2.23 -18.39
C CYS A 35 -40.08 -1.48 -18.51
N ASP A 36 -41.19 -2.21 -18.46
CA ASP A 36 -42.54 -1.65 -18.56
C ASP A 36 -42.89 -0.72 -17.38
N PHE A 37 -42.22 -0.90 -16.24
CA PHE A 37 -42.41 -0.09 -15.03
C PHE A 37 -41.56 1.19 -15.00
N GLY A 38 -40.64 1.36 -15.95
CA GLY A 38 -39.77 2.53 -16.05
C GLY A 38 -39.05 2.87 -14.74
N PRO A 39 -39.08 4.13 -14.27
CA PRO A 39 -38.40 4.56 -13.05
C PRO A 39 -39.08 4.10 -11.76
N ASN A 40 -40.31 3.60 -11.81
CA ASN A 40 -41.05 3.08 -10.65
C ASN A 40 -40.83 1.58 -10.44
N CYS A 41 -39.86 0.98 -11.14
CA CYS A 41 -39.55 -0.42 -10.99
C CYS A 41 -39.04 -0.72 -9.57
N ARG A 42 -39.59 -1.75 -8.93
CA ARG A 42 -39.18 -2.18 -7.58
C ARG A 42 -37.90 -3.03 -7.58
N PHE A 43 -37.31 -3.24 -8.75
CA PHE A 43 -36.13 -4.07 -8.99
C PHE A 43 -34.99 -3.21 -9.53
N SER A 44 -33.75 -3.59 -9.22
CA SER A 44 -32.57 -2.86 -9.67
C SER A 44 -32.45 -2.89 -11.21
N HIS A 45 -32.20 -1.73 -11.80
CA HIS A 45 -31.85 -1.58 -13.22
C HIS A 45 -30.34 -1.50 -13.45
N MET A 46 -29.52 -1.58 -12.39
CA MET A 46 -28.07 -1.63 -12.53
C MET A 46 -27.66 -2.97 -13.14
N SER A 47 -26.76 -2.91 -14.11
CA SER A 47 -26.09 -4.10 -14.61
C SER A 47 -25.05 -4.58 -13.60
N GLU A 48 -24.59 -5.82 -13.75
CA GLU A 48 -23.51 -6.36 -12.93
C GLU A 48 -22.23 -5.52 -13.03
N ARG A 49 -21.96 -4.94 -14.21
CA ARG A 49 -20.84 -4.01 -14.42
C ARG A 49 -21.00 -2.74 -13.58
N ASP A 50 -22.19 -2.15 -13.58
CA ASP A 50 -22.43 -0.89 -12.87
C ASP A 50 -22.27 -1.08 -11.36
N LEU A 51 -22.77 -2.21 -10.83
CA LEU A 51 -22.57 -2.58 -9.42
C LEU A 51 -21.09 -2.80 -9.09
N GLN A 52 -20.33 -3.40 -9.99
CA GLN A 52 -18.89 -3.63 -9.82
C GLN A 52 -18.11 -2.32 -9.80
N GLU A 53 -18.42 -1.39 -10.71
CA GLU A 53 -17.80 -0.06 -10.74
C GLU A 53 -18.08 0.73 -9.46
N LEU A 54 -19.33 0.68 -8.98
CA LEU A 54 -19.72 1.30 -7.71
C LEU A 54 -18.96 0.69 -6.52
N SER A 55 -18.72 -0.62 -6.54
CA SER A 55 -17.93 -1.33 -5.54
C SER A 55 -16.47 -0.89 -5.53
N ILE A 56 -15.87 -0.73 -6.71
CA ILE A 56 -14.50 -0.22 -6.86
C ILE A 56 -14.42 1.20 -6.29
N GLN A 57 -15.37 2.06 -6.61
CA GLN A 57 -15.39 3.44 -6.11
C GLN A 57 -15.51 3.50 -4.58
N VAL A 58 -16.36 2.68 -3.97
CA VAL A 58 -16.50 2.61 -2.50
C VAL A 58 -15.21 2.14 -1.84
N GLU A 59 -14.56 1.14 -2.42
CA GLU A 59 -13.28 0.63 -1.92
C GLU A 59 -12.17 1.67 -2.07
N GLU A 60 -12.11 2.37 -3.21
CA GLU A 60 -11.14 3.44 -3.45
C GLU A 60 -11.33 4.60 -2.45
N GLU A 61 -12.57 5.01 -2.20
CA GLU A 61 -12.87 6.04 -1.20
C GLU A 61 -12.47 5.57 0.22
N ARG A 62 -12.74 4.31 0.56
CA ARG A 62 -12.33 3.73 1.84
C ARG A 62 -10.80 3.71 1.96
N ARG A 63 -10.10 3.26 0.92
CA ARG A 63 -8.64 3.22 0.85
C ARG A 63 -8.05 4.62 0.97
N ALA A 64 -8.63 5.62 0.30
CA ALA A 64 -8.17 7.01 0.38
C ALA A 64 -8.37 7.62 1.79
N ARG A 65 -9.38 7.16 2.53
CA ARG A 65 -9.60 7.56 3.95
C ARG A 65 -8.66 6.84 4.91
N GLU A 66 -8.40 5.54 4.69
CA GLU A 66 -7.60 4.68 5.56
C GLU A 66 -6.09 4.89 5.36
N TRP A 67 -5.69 5.02 4.09
CA TRP A 67 -4.36 5.45 3.69
C TRP A 67 -4.53 6.76 2.91
N PRO A 68 -4.73 7.89 3.62
CA PRO A 68 -4.50 9.18 3.01
C PRO A 68 -3.15 9.15 2.31
N PRO A 69 -2.93 9.90 1.23
CA PRO A 69 -1.61 10.05 0.60
C PRO A 69 -0.66 10.79 1.55
N ASP A 70 -0.34 10.14 2.66
CA ASP A 70 0.57 10.51 3.73
C ASP A 70 1.94 9.84 3.49
N ILE A 71 2.33 9.83 2.21
CA ILE A 71 3.75 9.88 1.81
C ILE A 71 4.18 11.36 1.66
N ALA A 72 3.28 12.31 1.94
CA ALA A 72 3.57 13.74 1.96
C ALA A 72 4.01 14.27 3.34
N GLU A 73 3.64 13.63 4.47
CA GLU A 73 3.99 14.14 5.82
C GLU A 73 4.88 13.16 6.61
N LEU A 74 5.69 12.32 5.95
CA LEU A 74 6.87 11.80 6.63
C LEU A 74 7.79 13.00 6.91
N PRO A 75 8.22 13.27 8.16
CA PRO A 75 9.17 14.33 8.45
C PRO A 75 10.32 14.23 7.47
N GLU A 76 10.68 15.34 6.82
CA GLU A 76 11.68 15.47 5.76
C GLU A 76 13.12 15.11 6.20
N GLY A 77 13.32 14.07 7.01
CA GLY A 77 14.53 13.28 6.97
C GLY A 77 14.55 12.48 5.68
N HIS A 78 14.74 13.17 4.55
CA HIS A 78 15.07 12.52 3.29
C HIS A 78 16.30 11.64 3.55
N LEU A 79 16.26 10.39 3.10
CA LEU A 79 17.32 9.41 3.38
C LEU A 79 18.71 9.98 3.04
N GLU A 80 18.80 10.78 1.97
CA GLU A 80 20.03 11.50 1.62
C GLU A 80 20.51 12.43 2.74
N ASP A 81 19.67 13.26 3.38
CA ASP A 81 20.14 14.18 4.44
C ASP A 81 20.81 13.42 5.60
N TRP A 82 20.30 12.23 5.93
CA TRP A 82 20.95 11.35 6.90
C TRP A 82 22.28 10.78 6.36
N LEU A 83 22.33 10.35 5.10
CA LEU A 83 23.56 9.88 4.45
C LEU A 83 24.63 10.97 4.39
N GLU A 84 24.28 12.21 4.03
CA GLU A 84 25.18 13.35 4.02
C GLU A 84 25.71 13.67 5.43
N LYS A 85 24.83 13.72 6.43
CA LYS A 85 25.23 13.92 7.83
C LYS A 85 26.18 12.83 8.30
N ARG A 86 25.94 11.58 7.91
CA ARG A 86 26.82 10.44 8.24
C ARG A 86 28.18 10.56 7.55
N ALA A 87 28.21 10.86 6.25
CA ALA A 87 29.45 11.04 5.50
C ALA A 87 30.30 12.17 6.08
N LYS A 88 29.67 13.29 6.45
CA LYS A 88 30.33 14.45 7.06
C LYS A 88 30.92 14.13 8.44
N ARG A 89 30.24 13.30 9.24
CA ARG A 89 30.78 12.81 10.53
C ARG A 89 31.98 11.88 10.33
N LEU A 90 31.96 11.02 9.32
CA LEU A 90 33.08 10.12 9.01
C LEU A 90 34.31 10.86 8.48
N SER A 91 34.12 11.92 7.68
CA SER A 91 35.23 12.71 7.14
C SER A 91 35.86 13.68 8.13
N SER A 92 35.12 14.11 9.16
CA SER A 92 35.59 15.02 10.21
C SER A 92 36.09 14.32 11.47
N ALA A 93 35.92 13.01 11.58
CA ALA A 93 36.53 12.23 12.67
C ALA A 93 38.06 12.37 12.58
N PRO A 94 38.75 12.79 13.66
CA PRO A 94 40.21 12.80 13.66
C PRO A 94 40.69 11.40 13.36
N SER A 95 41.65 11.29 12.44
CA SER A 95 42.27 10.04 11.99
C SER A 95 42.83 9.26 13.19
N SER A 96 41.95 8.52 13.87
CA SER A 96 42.30 7.48 14.80
C SER A 96 42.81 6.35 13.95
N ARG A 97 44.11 6.45 13.63
CA ARG A 97 45.02 5.39 13.23
C ARG A 97 44.36 4.35 12.32
N ALA A 98 44.63 4.46 11.02
CA ALA A 98 44.45 3.36 10.08
C ALA A 98 45.27 2.16 10.57
N GLU A 99 44.70 1.39 11.49
CA GLU A 99 45.15 0.03 11.75
C GLU A 99 44.91 -0.74 10.44
N PRO A 100 45.87 -1.58 10.02
CA PRO A 100 45.74 -2.35 8.80
C PRO A 100 44.41 -3.11 8.87
N ILE A 101 43.64 -3.04 7.78
CA ILE A 101 42.36 -3.72 7.62
C ILE A 101 42.60 -5.20 7.92
N ARG A 102 42.38 -5.59 9.18
CA ARG A 102 42.30 -7.00 9.54
C ARG A 102 41.00 -7.49 8.92
N PRO A 103 41.00 -8.62 8.19
CA PRO A 103 39.75 -9.23 7.78
C PRO A 103 38.96 -9.50 9.06
N THR A 104 37.94 -8.70 9.32
CA THR A 104 37.04 -8.91 10.45
C THR A 104 36.27 -10.19 10.14
N VAL A 105 36.81 -11.32 10.57
CA VAL A 105 36.11 -12.60 10.56
C VAL A 105 34.91 -12.42 11.48
N PHE A 106 33.71 -12.40 10.92
CA PHE A 106 32.49 -12.34 11.70
C PHE A 106 32.41 -13.58 12.60
N GLN A 107 32.31 -13.37 13.91
CA GLN A 107 32.17 -14.44 14.89
C GLN A 107 30.75 -14.46 15.43
N TYR A 108 30.11 -15.62 15.41
CA TYR A 108 28.77 -15.78 15.98
C TYR A 108 28.84 -15.72 17.52
N PRO A 109 27.84 -15.11 18.18
CA PRO A 109 27.76 -15.11 19.63
C PRO A 109 27.69 -16.52 20.22
N VAL A 110 28.16 -16.67 21.47
CA VAL A 110 28.12 -17.95 22.19
C VAL A 110 26.67 -18.40 22.42
N GLY A 111 26.40 -19.70 22.23
CA GLY A 111 25.05 -20.28 22.35
C GLY A 111 24.23 -20.28 21.05
N TRP A 112 24.79 -19.81 19.94
CA TRP A 112 24.16 -19.94 18.62
C TRP A 112 24.23 -21.39 18.09
N PRO A 113 23.20 -21.88 17.39
CA PRO A 113 23.25 -23.18 16.73
C PRO A 113 24.31 -23.18 15.62
N PRO A 114 24.80 -24.36 15.21
CA PRO A 114 25.78 -24.49 14.13
C PRO A 114 25.35 -23.74 12.86
N VAL A 115 26.30 -23.10 12.15
CA VAL A 115 26.01 -22.26 10.96
C VAL A 115 25.19 -22.98 9.88
N GLN A 116 25.36 -24.29 9.76
CA GLN A 116 24.60 -25.16 8.85
C GLN A 116 23.10 -25.22 9.15
N GLU A 117 22.70 -24.98 10.40
CA GLU A 117 21.30 -24.99 10.86
C GLU A 117 20.66 -23.60 10.87
N LEU A 118 21.44 -22.54 10.63
CA LEU A 118 20.91 -21.18 10.53
C LEU A 118 20.17 -21.00 9.19
N PRO A 119 19.02 -20.30 9.16
CA PRO A 119 18.38 -19.91 7.91
C PRO A 119 19.30 -18.97 7.11
N PRO A 120 19.22 -18.95 5.77
CA PRO A 120 20.10 -18.13 4.91
C PRO A 120 20.19 -16.66 5.33
N SER A 121 19.09 -16.07 5.80
CA SER A 121 19.02 -14.68 6.28
C SER A 121 19.86 -14.40 7.54
N LEU A 122 20.23 -15.44 8.31
CA LEU A 122 21.02 -15.33 9.55
C LEU A 122 22.47 -15.79 9.37
N ARG A 123 22.88 -16.17 8.15
CA ARG A 123 24.26 -16.57 7.86
C ARG A 123 25.09 -15.35 7.53
N ALA A 124 26.28 -15.28 8.14
CA ALA A 124 27.28 -14.27 7.84
C ALA A 124 27.67 -14.31 6.36
N PRO A 125 27.97 -13.15 5.74
CA PRO A 125 28.46 -13.11 4.37
C PRO A 125 29.80 -13.86 4.26
N PRO A 126 30.04 -14.61 3.17
CA PRO A 126 31.30 -15.31 2.98
C PRO A 126 32.47 -14.33 2.85
N PRO A 127 33.71 -14.74 3.17
CA PRO A 127 34.90 -13.91 2.95
C PRO A 127 35.05 -13.64 1.44
N GLY A 128 34.63 -12.45 1.00
CA GLY A 128 34.50 -12.10 -0.42
C GLY A 128 33.16 -11.46 -0.80
N GLY A 129 32.17 -11.45 0.12
CA GLY A 129 30.85 -10.87 -0.10
C GLY A 129 29.91 -11.76 -0.92
N TRP A 130 28.65 -11.35 -1.07
CA TRP A 130 27.70 -12.03 -1.93
C TRP A 130 27.94 -11.63 -3.40
N PRO A 131 27.98 -12.58 -4.35
CA PRO A 131 28.06 -12.24 -5.76
C PRO A 131 26.84 -11.38 -6.14
N LEU A 132 27.09 -10.20 -6.71
CA LEU A 132 26.04 -9.30 -7.22
C LEU A 132 25.18 -10.09 -8.20
N GLN A 133 23.94 -10.39 -7.82
CA GLN A 133 22.98 -11.04 -8.71
C GLN A 133 22.41 -9.97 -9.65
N PRO A 134 22.62 -10.05 -10.98
CA PRO A 134 22.21 -9.00 -11.91
C PRO A 134 20.69 -8.80 -12.03
N SER A 135 19.89 -9.74 -11.53
CA SER A 135 18.43 -9.73 -11.67
C SER A 135 17.76 -10.25 -10.41
N VAL A 136 17.69 -9.43 -9.37
CA VAL A 136 16.77 -9.67 -8.26
C VAL A 136 15.41 -9.09 -8.67
N GLN A 137 14.55 -9.93 -9.24
CA GLN A 137 13.13 -9.59 -9.41
C GLN A 137 12.44 -9.78 -8.06
N TRP A 138 12.06 -8.68 -7.42
CA TRP A 138 11.06 -8.74 -6.36
C TRP A 138 9.72 -8.94 -7.07
N GLY A 139 9.10 -10.10 -6.85
CA GLY A 139 7.80 -10.45 -7.45
C GLY A 139 6.65 -9.66 -6.86
#